data_AF-A0A4Q6AM06-F1
#
_entry.id   AF-A0A4Q6AM06-F1
#
_cell.length_a   1.000
_cell.length_b   1.000
_cell.length_c   1.000
_cell.angle_alpha   90.00
_cell.angle_beta   90.00
_cell.angle_gamma   90.00
#
_symmetry.space_group_name_H-M   'P 1'
#
loop_
_entity.id
_entity.type
_entity.pdbx_description
1 polymer ?
#
loop_
_entity_poly.entity_id
_entity_poly.type
_entity_poly.pdbx_seq_one_letter_code
_entity_poly.pdbx_strand_id
1 'polypeptide(L)'
;MDKQIMIPFYIASTNNACVIPVAYSISRKLDFVIMNCIISEEDRKPYEWLRTGAFELKGIYQKGAYNLVLNDSNRINSLDASEFIRQLFQFILTAENLNKPDLVHSPGSSY
;
A
#
# COMPACT_ATOMS: atom_id res chain seq x y z
N MET A 1 10.56 7.81 -10.98
CA MET A 1 11.39 7.87 -9.76
C MET A 1 10.69 7.07 -8.69
N ASP A 2 11.36 6.09 -8.13
CA ASP A 2 10.86 5.33 -6.98
C ASP A 2 10.91 6.22 -5.73
N LYS A 3 9.84 6.23 -4.96
CA LYS A 3 9.71 6.92 -3.67
C LYS A 3 10.00 5.93 -2.56
N GLN A 4 10.36 6.40 -1.37
CA GLN A 4 10.54 5.54 -0.19
C GLN A 4 9.58 5.95 0.92
N ILE A 5 9.02 4.96 1.62
CA ILE A 5 8.18 5.16 2.79
C ILE A 5 8.63 4.22 3.93
N MET A 6 8.63 4.74 5.15
CA MET A 6 8.95 3.98 6.36
C MET A 6 7.64 3.51 6.98
N ILE A 7 7.42 2.18 7.06
CA ILE A 7 6.20 1.61 7.60
C ILE A 7 6.45 1.11 9.02
N PRO A 8 5.95 1.81 10.06
CA PRO A 8 5.92 1.25 11.40
C PRO A 8 4.94 0.08 11.42
N PHE A 9 5.41 -1.11 11.79
CA PHE A 9 4.61 -2.33 11.78
C PHE A 9 4.80 -3.13 13.07
N TYR A 10 3.69 -3.61 13.61
CA TYR A 10 3.68 -4.50 14.77
C TYR A 10 3.44 -5.94 14.31
N ILE A 11 4.39 -6.81 14.65
CA ILE A 11 4.39 -8.22 14.31
C ILE A 11 3.72 -8.96 15.46
N ALA A 12 2.48 -9.42 15.23
CA ALA A 12 1.68 -10.06 16.27
C ALA A 12 2.29 -11.39 16.72
N SER A 13 2.88 -12.15 15.79
CA SER A 13 3.48 -13.45 16.07
C SER A 13 4.67 -13.39 17.04
N THR A 14 5.39 -12.27 17.08
CA THR A 14 6.59 -12.08 17.94
C THR A 14 6.40 -11.03 19.02
N ASN A 15 5.21 -10.41 19.12
CA ASN A 15 4.94 -9.27 19.99
C ASN A 15 6.03 -8.18 19.88
N ASN A 16 6.44 -7.87 18.65
CA ASN A 16 7.55 -6.96 18.38
C ASN A 16 7.13 -5.84 17.43
N ALA A 17 7.73 -4.66 17.56
CA ALA A 17 7.52 -3.54 16.66
C ALA A 17 8.77 -3.32 15.80
N CYS A 18 8.56 -2.97 14.54
CA CYS A 18 9.63 -2.71 13.60
C CYS A 18 9.26 -1.55 12.67
N VAL A 19 10.24 -1.05 11.93
CA VAL A 19 10.03 -0.11 10.83
C VAL A 19 10.62 -0.73 9.58
N ILE A 20 9.79 -0.89 8.56
CA ILE A 20 10.19 -1.53 7.30
C ILE A 20 10.25 -0.45 6.20
N PRO A 21 11.44 -0.16 5.64
CA PRO A 21 11.54 0.72 4.47
C PRO A 21 10.97 0.03 3.23
N VAL A 22 10.09 0.72 2.52
CA VAL A 22 9.48 0.25 1.28
C VAL A 22 9.72 1.27 0.19
N ALA A 23 10.41 0.87 -0.87
CA ALA A 23 10.47 1.62 -2.11
C ALA A 23 9.18 1.36 -2.90
N TYR A 24 8.58 2.39 -3.49
CA TYR A 24 7.35 2.23 -4.26
C TYR A 24 7.27 3.19 -5.45
N SER A 25 6.55 2.74 -6.48
CA SER A 25 6.08 3.57 -7.58
C SER A 25 4.59 3.41 -7.77
N ILE A 26 3.93 4.46 -8.25
CA ILE A 26 2.49 4.53 -8.38
C ILE A 26 2.09 4.85 -9.82
N SER A 27 1.17 4.04 -10.35
CA SER A 27 0.48 4.30 -11.61
C SER A 27 -1.00 4.49 -11.33
N ARG A 28 -1.52 5.66 -11.66
CA ARG A 28 -2.93 6.01 -11.47
C ARG A 28 -3.66 5.91 -12.81
N LYS A 29 -4.80 5.25 -12.82
CA LYS A 29 -5.81 5.31 -13.90
C LYS A 29 -7.14 5.76 -13.29
N LEU A 30 -8.12 6.10 -14.12
CA LEU A 30 -9.42 6.66 -13.67
C LEU A 30 -10.04 5.86 -12.52
N ASP A 31 -10.10 4.52 -12.67
CA ASP A 31 -10.84 3.66 -11.73
C ASP A 31 -9.95 2.83 -10.81
N PHE A 32 -8.62 2.88 -11.01
CA PHE A 32 -7.71 2.05 -10.25
C PHE A 32 -6.32 2.65 -10.08
N VAL A 33 -5.68 2.26 -8.99
CA VAL A 33 -4.30 2.58 -8.67
C VAL A 33 -3.50 1.28 -8.62
N ILE A 34 -2.30 1.29 -9.19
CA ILE A 34 -1.32 0.22 -9.06
C ILE A 34 -0.11 0.78 -8.35
N MET A 35 0.32 0.11 -7.27
CA MET A 35 1.50 0.43 -6.50
C MET A 35 2.48 -0.73 -6.59
N ASN A 36 3.60 -0.52 -7.25
CA ASN A 36 4.69 -1.50 -7.27
C ASN A 36 5.57 -1.22 -6.05
N CYS A 37 5.71 -2.20 -5.18
CA CYS A 37 6.43 -2.07 -3.92
C CYS A 37 7.65 -2.99 -3.93
N ILE A 38 8.77 -2.49 -3.42
CA ILE A 38 10.05 -3.20 -3.30
C ILE A 38 10.59 -3.00 -1.88
N ILE A 39 10.95 -4.10 -1.24
CA ILE A 39 11.64 -4.18 0.05
C ILE A 39 13.00 -4.82 -0.24
N SER A 40 14.07 -4.20 0.28
CA SER A 40 15.42 -4.73 0.10
C SER A 40 15.54 -6.12 0.75
N GLU A 41 16.48 -6.94 0.27
CA GLU A 41 16.69 -8.25 0.87
C GLU A 41 17.14 -8.16 2.34
N GLU A 42 17.96 -7.15 2.67
CA GLU A 42 18.48 -6.91 4.02
C GLU A 42 17.35 -6.59 5.01
N ASP A 43 16.41 -5.73 4.60
CA ASP A 43 15.25 -5.36 5.43
C ASP A 43 14.21 -6.49 5.51
N ARG A 44 14.19 -7.39 4.52
CA ARG A 44 13.24 -8.51 4.44
C ARG A 44 13.70 -9.74 5.21
N LYS A 45 15.00 -10.01 5.28
CA LYS A 45 15.59 -11.20 5.94
C LYS A 45 15.02 -11.50 7.33
N PRO A 46 14.76 -10.51 8.21
CA PRO A 46 14.16 -10.76 9.52
C PRO A 46 12.70 -11.23 9.49
N TYR A 47 12.02 -11.13 8.34
CA TYR A 47 10.59 -11.32 8.19
C TYR A 47 10.30 -12.41 7.15
N GLU A 48 10.42 -13.69 7.55
CA GLU A 48 10.20 -14.84 6.65
C GLU A 48 8.80 -14.88 6.02
N TRP A 49 7.83 -14.23 6.64
CA TRP A 49 6.47 -14.06 6.13
C TRP A 49 6.38 -13.08 4.94
N LEU A 50 7.37 -12.19 4.75
CA LEU A 50 7.57 -11.39 3.53
C LEU A 50 8.39 -12.19 2.52
N ARG A 51 7.75 -13.15 1.86
CA ARG A 51 8.44 -14.07 0.91
C ARG A 51 8.98 -13.37 -0.33
N THR A 52 8.32 -12.33 -0.82
CA THR A 52 8.69 -11.62 -2.05
C THR A 52 9.18 -10.22 -1.71
N GLY A 53 10.41 -9.91 -2.13
CA GLY A 53 10.97 -8.56 -2.00
C GLY A 53 10.28 -7.55 -2.92
N ALA A 54 9.62 -8.00 -4.00
CA ALA A 54 8.83 -7.15 -4.87
C ALA A 54 7.39 -7.68 -4.96
N PHE A 55 6.41 -6.80 -4.86
CA PHE A 55 4.99 -7.15 -4.96
C PHE A 55 4.16 -5.98 -5.47
N GLU A 56 2.98 -6.29 -6.01
CA GLU A 56 2.04 -5.32 -6.58
C GLU A 56 0.82 -5.18 -5.66
N LEU A 57 0.48 -3.94 -5.30
CA LEU A 57 -0.78 -3.62 -4.64
C LEU A 57 -1.70 -2.92 -5.62
N LYS A 58 -2.91 -3.45 -5.78
CA LYS A 58 -3.92 -2.86 -6.65
C LYS A 58 -5.06 -2.30 -5.81
N GLY A 59 -5.42 -1.03 -6.03
CA GLY A 59 -6.60 -0.42 -5.44
C GLY A 59 -7.65 -0.11 -6.50
N ILE A 60 -8.93 -0.34 -6.22
CA ILE A 60 -10.05 0.10 -7.08
C ILE A 60 -10.79 1.23 -6.39
N TYR A 61 -11.05 2.31 -7.13
CA TYR A 61 -11.84 3.43 -6.62
C TYR A 61 -13.32 3.06 -6.61
N GLN A 62 -13.92 2.99 -5.42
CA GLN A 62 -15.33 2.69 -5.24
C GLN A 62 -15.88 3.52 -4.07
N LYS A 63 -17.07 4.11 -4.26
CA LYS A 63 -17.78 4.86 -3.22
C LYS A 63 -16.94 5.99 -2.59
N GLY A 64 -16.10 6.66 -3.38
CA GLY A 64 -15.30 7.80 -2.91
C GLY A 64 -13.95 7.45 -2.29
N ALA A 65 -13.51 6.19 -2.33
CA ALA A 65 -12.22 5.76 -1.78
C ALA A 65 -11.59 4.61 -2.59
N TYR A 66 -10.26 4.51 -2.53
CA TYR A 66 -9.55 3.35 -3.08
C TYR A 66 -9.60 2.17 -2.09
N ASN A 67 -10.07 1.03 -2.57
CA ASN A 67 -10.13 -0.23 -1.82
C ASN A 67 -9.08 -1.20 -2.35
N LEU A 68 -8.29 -1.78 -1.46
CA LEU A 68 -7.26 -2.75 -1.80
C LEU A 68 -7.90 -4.04 -2.36
N VAL A 69 -7.37 -4.50 -3.49
CA VAL A 69 -7.69 -5.79 -4.11
C VAL A 69 -6.53 -6.73 -3.84
N LEU A 70 -6.79 -7.76 -3.04
CA LEU A 70 -5.87 -8.86 -2.83
C LEU A 70 -6.05 -9.87 -3.97
N ASN A 71 -4.96 -10.23 -4.65
CA ASN A 71 -4.93 -11.26 -5.70
C ASN A 71 -4.09 -12.46 -5.24
N ASP A 72 -4.10 -13.56 -6.01
CA ASP A 72 -3.39 -14.78 -5.63
C ASP A 72 -1.86 -14.61 -5.53
N SER A 73 -1.27 -13.62 -6.23
CA SER A 73 0.15 -13.23 -6.07
C SER A 73 0.44 -12.57 -4.71
N ASN A 74 -0.58 -12.03 -4.05
CA ASN A 74 -0.56 -11.58 -2.66
C ASN A 74 -1.18 -12.64 -1.74
N ARG A 75 -1.09 -13.95 -2.06
CA ARG A 75 -1.47 -15.04 -1.14
C ARG A 75 -0.62 -15.00 0.10
N ILE A 76 -1.12 -14.19 1.00
CA ILE A 76 -0.69 -14.01 2.35
C ILE A 76 -0.95 -15.32 3.10
N ASN A 77 0.10 -16.09 3.35
CA ASN A 77 0.02 -17.28 4.19
C ASN A 77 0.20 -16.96 5.70
N SER A 78 0.18 -15.67 6.08
CA SER A 78 0.40 -15.20 7.46
C SER A 78 -0.42 -13.95 7.76
N LEU A 79 -1.14 -13.93 8.89
CA LEU A 79 -1.91 -12.76 9.35
C LEU A 79 -1.07 -11.47 9.33
N ASP A 80 0.20 -11.54 9.74
CA ASP A 80 1.13 -10.41 9.77
C ASP A 80 1.37 -9.83 8.37
N ALA A 81 1.52 -10.67 7.34
CA ALA A 81 1.72 -10.20 5.97
C ALA A 81 0.48 -9.47 5.44
N SER A 82 -0.72 -9.88 5.85
CA SER A 82 -1.98 -9.27 5.40
C SER A 82 -2.14 -7.90 6.00
N GLU A 83 -1.87 -7.79 7.29
CA GLU A 83 -1.97 -6.55 8.01
C GLU A 83 -0.89 -5.56 7.55
N PHE A 84 0.32 -6.05 7.28
CA PHE A 84 1.38 -5.24 6.70
C PHE A 84 0.98 -4.65 5.35
N ILE A 85 0.47 -5.49 4.43
CA ILE A 85 0.02 -5.04 3.11
C ILE A 85 -1.11 -4.00 3.22
N ARG A 86 -2.06 -4.22 4.13
CA ARG A 86 -3.17 -3.29 4.38
C ARG A 86 -2.66 -1.93 4.88
N GLN A 87 -1.74 -1.94 5.84
CA GLN A 87 -1.14 -0.71 6.38
C GLN A 87 -0.30 0.01 5.31
N LEU A 88 0.58 -0.70 4.61
CA LEU A 88 1.39 -0.15 3.53
C LEU A 88 0.53 0.56 2.48
N PHE A 89 -0.56 -0.07 2.05
CA PHE A 89 -1.50 0.54 1.11
C PHE A 89 -2.08 1.87 1.63
N GLN A 90 -2.56 1.91 2.88
CA GLN A 90 -3.12 3.13 3.47
C GLN A 90 -2.08 4.23 3.67
N PHE A 91 -0.85 3.85 4.06
CA PHE A 91 0.26 4.78 4.21
C PHE A 91 0.62 5.42 2.87
N ILE A 92 0.71 4.64 1.79
CA ILE A 92 0.96 5.18 0.44
C ILE A 92 -0.19 6.08 0.01
N LEU A 93 -1.46 5.66 0.17
CA LEU A 93 -2.61 6.51 -0.18
C LEU A 93 -2.59 7.85 0.56
N THR A 94 -2.22 7.84 1.84
CA THR A 94 -2.13 9.05 2.68
C THR A 94 -0.98 9.94 2.22
N ALA A 95 0.22 9.38 2.03
CA ALA A 95 1.39 10.13 1.55
C ALA A 95 1.15 10.75 0.17
N GLU A 96 0.43 10.04 -0.69
CA GLU A 96 0.10 10.48 -2.05
C GLU A 96 -1.17 11.33 -2.15
N ASN A 97 -1.82 11.62 -1.01
CA ASN A 97 -3.08 12.36 -0.89
C ASN A 97 -4.24 11.80 -1.75
N LEU A 98 -4.29 10.48 -1.90
CA LEU A 98 -5.24 9.77 -2.78
C LEU A 98 -6.60 9.45 -2.15
N ASN A 99 -6.69 9.50 -0.84
CA ASN A 99 -7.95 9.36 -0.10
C ASN A 99 -8.67 10.70 0.09
N LYS A 100 -8.14 11.80 -0.46
CA LYS A 100 -8.91 13.03 -0.54
C LYS A 100 -9.90 12.85 -1.69
N PRO A 101 -11.21 12.97 -1.45
CA PRO A 101 -12.14 13.09 -2.56
C PRO A 101 -11.62 14.25 -3.41
N ASP A 102 -11.41 14.00 -4.70
CA ASP A 102 -11.14 15.08 -5.63
C ASP A 102 -12.19 16.17 -5.37
N LEU A 103 -11.74 17.37 -4.99
CA LEU A 103 -12.56 18.59 -5.00
C LEU A 103 -12.90 19.00 -6.46
N VAL A 104 -12.95 18.03 -7.37
CA VAL A 104 -13.06 18.21 -8.81
C VAL A 104 -14.38 17.63 -9.29
N HIS A 105 -15.46 17.90 -8.57
CA HIS A 105 -16.81 17.96 -9.14
C HIS A 105 -17.64 18.97 -8.32
N SER A 106 -17.29 20.25 -8.43
CA SER A 106 -18.31 21.30 -8.35
C SER A 106 -18.88 21.48 -9.75
N PRO A 107 -20.03 20.87 -10.10
CA PRO A 107 -20.78 21.33 -11.25
C PRO A 107 -21.42 22.67 -10.88
N GLY A 108 -20.96 23.75 -11.52
CA GLY A 108 -21.68 25.02 -11.54
C GLY A 108 -21.33 26.01 -10.43
N SER A 109 -20.70 27.10 -10.84
CA SER A 109 -21.10 28.45 -10.41
C SER A 109 -20.60 29.43 -11.46
N SER A 110 -21.32 29.47 -12.58
CA SER A 110 -21.44 30.69 -13.37
C SER A 110 -22.67 31.42 -12.83
N TYR A 111 -22.46 32.49 -12.07
CA TYR A 111 -23.42 33.58 -11.89
C TYR A 111 -22.65 34.88 -11.66
#